data_AF-A0A3N5I2L6-F1
#
_entry.id   AF-A0A3N5I2L6-F1
#
_cell.length_a   1.000
_cell.length_b   1.000
_cell.length_c   1.000
_cell.angle_alpha   90.00
_cell.angle_beta   90.00
_cell.angle_gamma   90.00
#
_symmetry.space_group_name_H-M   'P 1'
#
loop_
_entity.id
_entity.type
_entity.pdbx_description
1 polymer ?
#
loop_
_entity_poly.entity_id
_entity_poly.type
_entity_poly.pdbx_seq_one_letter_code
_entity_poly.pdbx_strand_id
1 'polypeptide(L)' 'QRFKAARDAARVERRLKQLADACRNGRNLMPVLIDAVKDYVSLGEISDVYRQVFGLYREPIIF' A
#
# COMPACT_ATOMS: atom_id res chain seq x y z
N GLN A 1 -7.50 17.23 5.65
CA GLN A 1 -8.21 16.08 6.25
C GLN A 1 -9.56 15.74 5.60
N ARG A 2 -10.09 16.54 4.63
CA ARG A 2 -11.41 16.29 4.00
C ARG A 2 -11.49 15.02 3.13
N PHE A 3 -10.37 14.62 2.52
CA PHE A 3 -10.25 13.42 1.67
C PHE A 3 -10.48 12.10 2.42
N LYS A 4 -10.02 12.00 3.68
CA LYS A 4 -10.20 10.80 4.50
C LYS A 4 -11.61 10.66 5.06
N ALA A 5 -12.36 11.75 5.16
CA ALA A 5 -13.71 11.77 5.71
C ALA A 5 -14.80 11.36 4.70
N ALA A 6 -14.53 11.50 3.40
CA ALA A 6 -15.48 11.20 2.33
C ALA A 6 -15.32 9.78 1.73
N ARG A 7 -14.32 9.01 2.17
CA ARG A 7 -14.01 7.67 1.64
C ARG A 7 -14.56 6.57 2.52
N ASP A 8 -14.85 5.43 1.90
CA ASP A 8 -15.22 4.20 2.61
C ASP A 8 -13.97 3.59 3.26
N ALA A 9 -13.87 3.75 4.59
CA ALA A 9 -12.73 3.26 5.37
C ALA A 9 -12.57 1.74 5.29
N ALA A 10 -13.68 0.99 5.21
CA ALA A 10 -13.65 -0.46 5.14
C ALA A 10 -13.13 -0.95 3.77
N ARG A 11 -13.44 -0.23 2.68
CA ARG A 11 -12.83 -0.50 1.37
C ARG A 11 -11.33 -0.27 1.38
N VAL A 12 -10.90 0.88 1.91
CA VAL A 12 -9.47 1.22 2.01
C VAL A 12 -8.70 0.13 2.78
N GLU A 13 -9.21 -0.28 3.94
CA GLU A 13 -8.58 -1.33 4.74
C GLU A 13 -8.48 -2.67 4.00
N ARG A 14 -9.56 -3.08 3.30
CA ARG A 14 -9.55 -4.30 2.47
C ARG A 14 -8.50 -4.22 1.36
N ARG A 15 -8.36 -3.07 0.68
CA ARG A 15 -7.36 -2.90 -0.39
C ARG A 15 -5.94 -2.93 0.14
N LEU A 16 -5.68 -2.30 1.29
CA LEU A 16 -4.37 -2.34 1.93
C LEU A 16 -3.99 -3.76 2.35
N LYS A 17 -4.95 -4.55 2.86
CA LYS A 17 -4.72 -5.97 3.19
C LYS A 17 -4.42 -6.80 1.93
N GLN A 18 -5.19 -6.63 0.86
CA GLN A 18 -4.95 -7.30 -0.42
C GLN A 18 -3.57 -6.95 -0.99
N LEU A 19 -3.15 -5.69 -0.87
CA LEU A 19 -1.83 -5.24 -1.30
C LEU A 19 -0.73 -5.90 -0.48
N ALA A 20 -0.85 -5.91 0.85
CA ALA A 20 0.11 -6.58 1.72
C ALA A 20 0.25 -8.08 1.39
N ASP A 21 -0.87 -8.76 1.15
CA ASP A 21 -0.87 -10.17 0.78
C ASP A 21 -0.30 -10.41 -0.63
N ALA A 22 -0.53 -9.50 -1.58
CA ALA A 22 0.09 -9.58 -2.90
C ALA A 22 1.61 -9.39 -2.84
N CYS A 23 2.08 -8.45 -2.01
CA CYS A 23 3.50 -8.21 -1.76
C CYS A 23 4.19 -9.43 -1.13
N ARG A 24 3.57 -10.07 -0.12
CA ARG A 24 4.14 -11.25 0.56
C ARG A 24 4.19 -12.48 -0.35
N ASN A 25 3.19 -12.65 -1.20
CA ASN A 25 3.06 -13.83 -2.07
C ASN A 25 3.75 -13.66 -3.44
N GLY A 26 4.43 -12.53 -3.69
CA GLY A 26 5.10 -12.26 -4.97
C GLY A 26 4.14 -12.19 -6.17
N ARG A 27 2.87 -11.87 -5.95
CA ARG A 27 1.87 -11.75 -7.03
C ARG A 27 1.99 -10.40 -7.72
N ASN A 28 1.48 -10.30 -8.95
CA ASN A 28 1.43 -9.04 -9.68
C ASN A 28 0.64 -7.98 -8.90
N LEU A 29 1.29 -6.85 -8.60
CA LEU A 29 0.72 -5.78 -7.78
C LEU A 29 -0.18 -4.82 -8.58
N MET A 30 -0.01 -4.74 -9.91
CA MET A 30 -0.72 -3.76 -10.75
C MET A 30 -2.25 -3.83 -10.63
N PRO A 31 -2.90 -5.02 -10.65
CA PRO A 31 -4.35 -5.10 -10.47
C PRO A 31 -4.81 -4.52 -9.13
N VAL A 32 -4.08 -4.82 -8.06
CA VAL A 32 -4.41 -4.37 -6.69
C VAL A 32 -4.20 -2.86 -6.54
N LEU A 33 -3.16 -2.32 -7.19
CA LEU A 33 -2.89 -0.88 -7.17
C LEU A 33 -3.95 -0.07 -7.90
N ILE A 34 -4.41 -0.54 -9.06
CA ILE A 34 -5.50 0.12 -9.82
C ILE A 34 -6.77 0.17 -8.96
N ASP A 35 -7.11 -0.94 -8.31
CA ASP A 35 -8.26 -1.02 -7.43
C ASP A 35 -8.12 -0.13 -6.18
N ALA A 36 -6.93 -0.07 -5.59
CA ALA A 36 -6.64 0.80 -4.45
C ALA A 36 -6.82 2.28 -4.81
N VAL A 37 -6.32 2.72 -5.97
CA VAL A 37 -6.48 4.11 -6.42
C VAL A 37 -7.95 4.44 -6.70
N LYS A 38 -8.71 3.50 -7.28
CA LYS A 38 -10.17 3.68 -7.48
C LYS A 38 -10.94 3.83 -6.18
N ASP A 39 -10.51 3.14 -5.12
CA ASP A 39 -11.09 3.24 -3.77
C ASP A 39 -10.47 4.39 -2.94
N TYR A 40 -9.78 5.35 -3.59
CA TYR A 40 -9.19 6.54 -2.95
C TYR A 40 -8.18 6.21 -1.84
N VAL A 41 -7.45 5.11 -1.98
CA VAL A 41 -6.27 4.83 -1.16
C VAL A 41 -5.16 5.81 -1.56
N SER A 42 -4.53 6.43 -0.56
CA SER A 42 -3.46 7.41 -0.81
C SER A 42 -2.11 6.75 -1.07
N LEU A 43 -1.23 7.48 -1.77
CA LEU A 43 0.15 7.05 -1.99
C LEU A 43 0.90 6.77 -0.68
N GLY A 44 0.65 7.57 0.37
CA GLY A 44 1.25 7.36 1.69
C GLY A 44 0.91 5.99 2.26
N GLU A 45 -0.38 5.62 2.21
CA GLU A 45 -0.87 4.33 2.75
C GLU A 45 -0.32 3.13 1.95
N ILE A 46 -0.24 3.26 0.62
CA ILE A 46 0.41 2.25 -0.24
C ILE A 46 1.90 2.13 0.12
N SER A 47 2.59 3.26 0.29
CA SER A 47 4.01 3.26 0.65
C SER A 47 4.26 2.65 2.04
N ASP A 48 3.35 2.87 2.99
CA ASP A 48 3.45 2.28 4.32
C ASP A 48 3.33 0.75 4.26
N VAL A 49 2.44 0.20 3.42
CA VAL A 49 2.36 -1.25 3.18
C VAL A 49 3.69 -1.78 2.62
N TYR A 50 4.30 -1.07 1.67
CA TYR A 50 5.61 -1.47 1.13
C TYR A 50 6.70 -1.46 2.20
N ARG A 51 6.75 -0.43 3.04
CA ARG A 51 7.71 -0.37 4.17
C ARG A 51 7.50 -1.51 5.16
N GLN A 52 6.25 -1.91 5.41
CA GLN A 52 5.93 -3.01 6.32
C GLN A 52 6.33 -4.38 5.76
N VAL A 53 6.17 -4.60 4.44
CA VAL A 53 6.43 -5.91 3.83
C VAL A 53 7.87 -6.06 3.35
N PHE A 54 8.41 -5.04 2.69
CA PHE A 54 9.75 -5.08 2.09
C PHE A 54 10.82 -4.40 2.95
N GLY A 55 10.42 -3.64 3.97
CA GLY A 55 11.33 -2.82 4.75
C GLY A 55 11.71 -1.52 4.04
N LEU A 56 12.73 -0.86 4.57
CA LEU A 56 13.33 0.33 3.99
C LEU A 56 14.74 0.00 3.56
N TYR A 57 15.07 0.32 2.31
CA TYR A 57 16.46 0.27 1.87
C TYR A 57 17.30 1.24 2.71
N ARG A 58 18.43 0.74 3.22
CA ARG A 58 19.45 1.53 3.90
C ARG A 58 20.73 1.35 3.11
N GLU A 59 21.32 2.46 2.70
CA GLU A 59 22.60 2.45 1.99
C GLU A 59 23.66 1.78 2.85
N PRO A 60 24.40 0.79 2.33
CA PRO A 60 25.49 0.17 3.07
C PRO A 60 26.60 1.21 3.24
N ILE A 61 27.01 1.47 4.48
CA ILE A 61 28.17 2.32 4.75
C ILE A 61 29.40 1.47 4.44
N ILE A 62 30.05 1.77 3.31
CA ILE A 62 31.29 1.13 2.89
C ILE A 62 32.42 2.10 3.25
N PHE A 63 33.29 1.71 4.19
CA PHE A 63 34.48 2.47 4.58
C PHE A 63 35.72 1.97 3.83
#